data_AF-A0A1J8PGI4-F1
#
_entry.id   AF-A0A1J8PGI4-F1
#
_cell.length_a   1.000
_cell.length_b   1.000
_cell.length_c   1.000
_cell.angle_alpha   90.00
_cell.angle_beta   90.00
_cell.angle_gamma   90.00
#
_symmetry.space_group_name_H-M   'P 1'
#
loop_
_entity.id
_entity.type
_entity.pdbx_description
1 polymer ?
#
loop_
_entity_poly.entity_id
_entity_poly.type
_entity_poly.pdbx_seq_one_letter_code
_entity_poly.pdbx_strand_id
1 'polypeptide(L)'
;MAKELESNLLNMFNQSDDRNCFDGLEDVCRKYSHDLSAMILPDIPVSVITEQTPIWVIRRTENADLGIGKYSVNSLKKAIQFHSGGPVKVGTKGLTYGTSAVECFLSGSDAAFPGDADGVVVDDQNQVRCVIEYKKHTIGDALDNHLINRYYPSPDGRKYKRLEALRLHYERVNQSPTPLVIVYFSTREPVIRLQEIDRLNDDSVDIRRDSGNINIDGKHSNDISKQVIQWLGIQI
;
A
#
# COMPACT_ATOMS: atom_id res chain seq x y z
N MET A 1 11.84 2.55 -33.56
CA MET A 1 10.67 1.88 -32.94
C MET A 1 10.85 1.55 -31.45
N ALA A 2 11.51 0.47 -31.00
CA ALA A 2 11.50 0.13 -29.54
C ALA A 2 12.19 1.19 -28.65
N LYS A 3 13.41 1.61 -28.99
CA LYS A 3 14.13 2.68 -28.28
C LYS A 3 13.46 4.06 -28.35
N GLU A 4 12.75 4.29 -29.45
CA GLU A 4 12.01 5.53 -29.69
C GLU A 4 10.76 5.60 -28.82
N LEU A 5 10.02 4.50 -28.70
CA LEU A 5 8.91 4.37 -27.75
C LEU A 5 9.38 4.57 -26.30
N GLU A 6 10.47 3.92 -25.90
CA GLU A 6 11.06 4.08 -24.56
C GLU A 6 11.44 5.53 -24.27
N SER A 7 12.12 6.19 -25.22
CA SER A 7 12.48 7.60 -25.09
C SER A 7 11.25 8.50 -24.99
N ASN A 8 10.20 8.23 -25.78
CA ASN A 8 8.96 8.97 -25.73
C ASN A 8 8.22 8.79 -24.39
N LEU A 9 8.14 7.57 -23.88
CA LEU A 9 7.52 7.28 -22.58
C LEU A 9 8.27 7.96 -21.43
N LEU A 10 9.60 7.94 -21.45
CA LEU A 10 10.41 8.64 -20.44
C LEU A 10 10.21 10.16 -20.52
N ASN A 11 10.14 10.72 -21.73
CA ASN A 11 9.86 12.14 -21.93
C ASN A 11 8.45 12.52 -21.43
N MET A 12 7.45 11.69 -21.74
CA MET A 12 6.08 11.89 -21.24
C MET A 12 6.02 11.87 -19.71
N PHE A 13 6.70 10.90 -19.08
CA PHE A 13 6.79 10.84 -17.62
C PHE A 13 7.48 12.08 -17.05
N ASN A 14 8.61 12.50 -17.62
CA ASN A 14 9.32 13.71 -17.16
C ASN A 14 8.50 15.01 -17.29
N GLN A 15 7.48 15.03 -18.15
CA GLN A 15 6.59 16.16 -18.36
C GLN A 15 5.26 16.04 -17.62
N SER A 16 4.99 14.91 -16.95
CA SER A 16 3.73 14.69 -16.24
C SER A 16 3.79 15.15 -14.79
N ASP A 17 2.63 15.37 -14.18
CA ASP A 17 2.52 15.67 -12.75
C ASP A 17 3.03 14.51 -11.87
N ASP A 18 3.00 13.27 -12.39
CA ASP A 18 3.53 12.09 -11.70
C ASP A 18 5.04 12.21 -11.42
N ARG A 19 5.76 13.01 -12.22
CA ARG A 19 7.19 13.28 -11.97
C ARG A 19 7.39 13.97 -10.64
N ASN A 20 6.57 14.97 -10.32
CA ASN A 20 6.67 15.70 -9.06
C ASN A 20 6.35 14.78 -7.88
N CYS A 21 5.33 13.93 -8.03
CA CYS A 21 5.01 12.90 -7.04
C CYS A 21 6.17 11.91 -6.85
N PHE A 22 6.81 11.47 -7.94
CA PHE A 22 7.95 10.58 -7.90
C PHE A 22 9.14 11.20 -7.17
N ASP A 23 9.50 12.44 -7.49
CA ASP A 23 10.62 13.12 -6.83
C ASP A 23 10.36 13.32 -5.33
N GLY A 24 9.15 13.71 -4.94
CA GLY A 24 8.76 13.81 -3.53
C GLY A 24 8.79 12.46 -2.79
N LEU A 25 8.28 11.41 -3.41
CA LEU A 25 8.35 10.04 -2.88
C LEU A 25 9.79 9.56 -2.76
N GLU A 26 10.66 9.94 -3.70
CA GLU A 26 12.05 9.52 -3.71
C GLU A 26 12.82 10.05 -2.51
N ASP A 27 12.58 11.29 -2.11
CA ASP A 27 13.23 11.87 -0.93
C ASP A 27 12.83 11.13 0.36
N VAL A 28 11.57 10.69 0.45
CA VAL A 28 11.09 9.81 1.53
C VAL A 28 11.78 8.44 1.43
N CYS A 29 11.70 7.76 0.28
CA CYS A 29 12.26 6.43 0.08
C CYS A 29 13.76 6.38 0.38
N ARG A 30 14.53 7.38 -0.08
CA ARG A 30 15.98 7.47 0.11
C ARG A 30 16.36 7.49 1.59
N LYS A 31 15.58 8.18 2.43
CA LYS A 31 15.80 8.23 3.88
C LYS A 31 15.70 6.86 4.54
N TYR A 32 14.84 6.00 4.02
CA TYR A 32 14.60 4.65 4.54
C TYR A 32 15.32 3.56 3.74
N SER A 33 16.23 3.92 2.84
CA SER A 33 16.93 2.98 1.95
C SER A 33 15.98 2.08 1.16
N HIS A 34 14.87 2.65 0.69
CA HIS A 34 13.94 1.98 -0.22
C HIS A 34 14.27 2.32 -1.67
N ASP A 35 14.22 1.30 -2.53
CA ASP A 35 14.26 1.49 -3.97
C ASP A 35 12.91 2.03 -4.45
N LEU A 36 12.96 3.08 -5.28
CA LEU A 36 11.78 3.63 -5.94
C LEU A 36 11.80 3.33 -7.43
N SER A 37 10.65 2.94 -7.97
CA SER A 37 10.45 2.74 -9.39
C SER A 37 9.02 3.09 -9.77
N ALA A 38 8.85 3.80 -10.89
CA ALA A 38 7.55 4.02 -11.51
C ALA A 38 7.31 2.94 -12.57
N MET A 39 6.12 2.35 -12.57
CA MET A 39 5.75 1.33 -13.55
C MET A 39 4.66 1.86 -14.48
N ILE A 40 4.93 1.82 -15.78
CA ILE A 40 3.95 2.12 -16.82
C ILE A 40 3.35 0.78 -17.25
N LEU A 41 2.10 0.58 -16.87
CA LEU A 41 1.33 -0.62 -17.16
C LEU A 41 0.47 -0.39 -18.42
N PRO A 42 0.34 -1.39 -19.31
CA PRO A 42 -0.48 -1.26 -20.50
C PRO A 42 -1.96 -1.18 -20.13
N ASP A 43 -2.66 -0.22 -20.71
CA ASP A 43 -4.11 -0.12 -20.66
C ASP A 43 -4.74 -0.95 -21.79
N ILE A 44 -4.80 -2.25 -21.58
CA ILE A 44 -5.39 -3.23 -22.50
C ILE A 44 -6.32 -4.19 -21.74
N PRO A 45 -7.30 -4.83 -22.41
CA PRO A 45 -8.18 -5.77 -21.75
C PRO A 45 -7.42 -6.91 -21.06
N VAL A 46 -7.85 -7.30 -19.86
CA VAL A 46 -7.25 -8.38 -19.06
C VAL A 46 -7.13 -9.69 -19.86
N SER A 47 -8.12 -9.98 -20.72
CA SER A 47 -8.15 -11.18 -21.57
C SER A 47 -7.03 -11.26 -22.60
N VAL A 48 -6.36 -10.15 -22.89
CA VAL A 48 -5.25 -10.05 -23.86
C VAL A 48 -3.90 -10.04 -23.12
N ILE A 49 -3.89 -9.86 -21.80
CA ILE A 49 -2.66 -9.89 -21.01
C ILE A 49 -2.13 -11.32 -20.93
N THR A 50 -0.83 -11.46 -21.16
CA THR A 50 -0.06 -12.69 -21.04
C THR A 50 1.14 -12.44 -20.15
N GLU A 51 1.83 -13.50 -19.73
CA GLU A 51 3.10 -13.39 -18.99
C GLU A 51 4.20 -12.64 -19.79
N GLN A 52 4.04 -12.50 -21.11
CA GLN A 52 4.99 -11.87 -22.03
C GLN A 52 4.58 -10.45 -22.38
N THR A 53 3.41 -10.00 -21.93
CA THR A 53 2.95 -8.62 -22.12
C THR A 53 4.00 -7.67 -21.54
N PRO A 54 4.42 -6.64 -22.31
CA PRO A 54 5.44 -5.71 -21.87
C PRO A 54 4.90 -4.72 -20.84
N ILE A 55 5.75 -4.38 -19.89
CA ILE A 55 5.61 -3.25 -18.98
C ILE A 55 6.89 -2.42 -19.05
N TRP A 56 6.83 -1.14 -18.69
CA TRP A 56 8.00 -0.29 -18.63
C TRP A 56 8.22 0.18 -17.20
N VAL A 57 9.47 0.18 -16.77
CA VAL A 57 9.85 0.59 -15.42
C VAL A 57 10.84 1.74 -15.55
N ILE A 58 10.50 2.85 -14.92
CA ILE A 58 11.34 4.04 -14.78
C ILE A 58 11.97 4.02 -13.39
N ARG A 59 13.28 4.18 -13.33
CA ARG A 59 14.06 4.20 -12.08
C ARG A 59 15.34 5.00 -12.27
N ARG A 60 15.97 5.46 -11.18
CA ARG A 60 17.31 6.05 -11.27
C ARG A 60 18.33 4.99 -11.69
N THR A 61 19.20 5.41 -12.60
CA THR A 61 20.40 4.67 -13.00
C THR A 61 21.53 4.93 -12.01
N GLU A 62 22.63 4.19 -12.14
CA GLU A 62 23.84 4.39 -11.32
C GLU A 62 24.40 5.83 -11.42
N ASN A 63 24.15 6.51 -12.54
CA ASN A 63 24.57 7.90 -12.76
C ASN A 63 23.57 8.93 -12.21
N ALA A 64 22.59 8.49 -11.40
CA ALA A 64 21.49 9.29 -10.86
C ALA A 64 20.48 9.84 -11.89
N ASP A 65 20.66 9.64 -13.20
CA ASP A 65 19.64 9.97 -14.21
C ASP A 65 18.48 8.95 -14.19
N LEU A 66 17.28 9.38 -14.57
CA LEU A 66 16.19 8.43 -14.81
C LEU A 66 16.44 7.63 -16.09
N GLY A 67 16.35 6.31 -15.97
CA GLY A 67 16.33 5.38 -17.08
C GLY A 67 15.01 4.65 -17.15
N ILE A 68 14.67 4.18 -18.35
CA ILE A 68 13.50 3.33 -18.60
C ILE A 68 13.96 1.96 -19.09
N GLY A 69 13.35 0.91 -18.55
CA GLY A 69 13.60 -0.47 -18.96
C GLY A 69 12.30 -1.18 -19.31
N LYS A 70 12.34 -2.02 -20.35
CA LYS A 70 11.23 -2.88 -20.74
C LYS A 70 11.33 -4.23 -20.02
N TYR A 71 10.25 -4.61 -19.35
CA TYR A 71 10.12 -5.88 -18.63
C TYR A 71 8.86 -6.62 -19.09
N SER A 72 8.68 -7.86 -18.65
CA SER A 72 7.47 -8.64 -18.90
C SER A 72 6.63 -8.75 -17.63
N VAL A 73 5.33 -9.04 -17.78
CA VAL A 73 4.47 -9.40 -16.64
C VAL A 73 5.04 -10.59 -15.85
N ASN A 74 5.71 -11.56 -16.48
CA ASN A 74 6.40 -12.64 -15.79
C ASN A 74 7.57 -12.14 -14.91
N SER A 75 8.32 -11.15 -15.40
CA SER A 75 9.41 -10.54 -14.62
C SER A 75 8.86 -9.88 -13.36
N LEU A 76 7.74 -9.15 -13.50
CA LEU A 76 7.03 -8.53 -12.38
C LEU A 76 6.48 -9.59 -11.41
N LYS A 77 5.83 -10.64 -11.92
CA LYS A 77 5.35 -11.79 -11.14
C LYS A 77 6.45 -12.39 -10.26
N LYS A 78 7.62 -12.65 -10.84
CA LYS A 78 8.79 -13.19 -10.11
C LYS A 78 9.31 -12.23 -9.06
N ALA A 79 9.38 -10.93 -9.36
CA ALA A 79 9.80 -9.91 -8.39
C ALA A 79 8.85 -9.86 -7.20
N ILE A 80 7.53 -9.86 -7.45
CA ILE A 80 6.49 -9.87 -6.41
C ILE A 80 6.65 -11.09 -5.49
N GLN A 81 6.80 -12.28 -6.06
CA GLN A 81 6.97 -13.51 -5.28
C GLN A 81 8.25 -13.48 -4.45
N PHE A 82 9.35 -13.00 -5.02
CA PHE A 82 10.61 -12.86 -4.32
C PHE A 82 10.48 -11.93 -3.12
N HIS A 83 9.96 -10.71 -3.32
CA HIS A 83 9.82 -9.71 -2.26
C HIS A 83 8.74 -10.07 -1.24
N SER A 84 7.72 -10.83 -1.63
CA SER A 84 6.69 -11.30 -0.69
C SER A 84 7.18 -12.43 0.22
N GLY A 85 8.30 -13.10 -0.08
CA GLY A 85 8.75 -14.31 0.61
C GLY A 85 8.10 -15.61 0.09
N GLY A 86 7.74 -15.64 -1.20
CA GLY A 86 7.14 -16.78 -1.89
C GLY A 86 5.74 -16.48 -2.47
N PRO A 87 5.07 -17.49 -3.05
CA PRO A 87 3.76 -17.32 -3.71
C PRO A 87 2.69 -16.73 -2.79
N VAL A 88 1.85 -15.82 -3.30
CA VAL A 88 0.72 -15.16 -2.61
C VAL A 88 -0.51 -15.17 -3.51
N LYS A 89 -1.66 -15.59 -2.98
CA LYS A 89 -2.94 -15.60 -3.71
C LYS A 89 -3.95 -14.65 -3.07
N VAL A 90 -4.75 -13.95 -3.90
CA VAL A 90 -5.91 -13.17 -3.44
C VAL A 90 -7.15 -14.05 -3.44
N GLY A 91 -7.35 -14.82 -2.37
CA GLY A 91 -8.48 -15.73 -2.24
C GLY A 91 -8.64 -16.66 -3.45
N THR A 92 -9.85 -17.16 -3.69
CA THR A 92 -10.16 -18.02 -4.86
C THR A 92 -10.75 -17.25 -6.04
N LYS A 93 -11.28 -16.04 -5.81
CA LYS A 93 -11.98 -15.25 -6.83
C LYS A 93 -11.08 -14.28 -7.59
N GLY A 94 -9.87 -14.01 -7.10
CA GLY A 94 -9.06 -12.89 -7.60
C GLY A 94 -9.71 -11.53 -7.32
N LEU A 95 -9.13 -10.46 -7.84
CA LEU A 95 -9.71 -9.12 -7.81
C LEU A 95 -10.74 -8.98 -8.93
N THR A 96 -11.96 -8.57 -8.58
CA THR A 96 -13.00 -8.21 -9.58
C THR A 96 -12.74 -6.82 -10.19
N TYR A 97 -12.05 -5.96 -9.45
CA TYR A 97 -11.63 -4.62 -9.85
C TYR A 97 -10.22 -4.38 -9.33
N GLY A 98 -9.33 -3.92 -10.20
CA GLY A 98 -7.97 -3.48 -9.89
C GLY A 98 -7.70 -2.13 -10.54
N THR A 99 -6.65 -1.45 -10.11
CA THR A 99 -6.27 -0.13 -10.64
C THR A 99 -5.75 -0.26 -12.07
N SER A 100 -5.21 -1.43 -12.41
CA SER A 100 -4.76 -1.78 -13.75
C SER A 100 -5.20 -3.17 -14.18
N ALA A 101 -5.28 -3.39 -15.49
CA ALA A 101 -5.56 -4.72 -16.03
C ALA A 101 -4.46 -5.73 -15.68
N VAL A 102 -3.20 -5.28 -15.51
CA VAL A 102 -2.08 -6.12 -15.06
C VAL A 102 -2.28 -6.59 -13.62
N GLU A 103 -2.73 -5.72 -12.70
CA GLU A 103 -3.09 -6.13 -11.34
C GLU A 103 -4.20 -7.18 -11.33
N CYS A 104 -5.25 -6.98 -12.14
CA CYS A 104 -6.33 -7.96 -12.28
C CYS A 104 -5.81 -9.31 -12.78
N PHE A 105 -4.96 -9.31 -13.81
CA PHE A 105 -4.33 -10.52 -14.34
C PHE A 105 -3.50 -11.24 -13.25
N LEU A 106 -2.66 -10.50 -12.52
CA LEU A 106 -1.80 -11.04 -11.47
C LEU A 106 -2.60 -11.53 -10.25
N SER A 107 -3.76 -10.92 -9.95
CA SER A 107 -4.61 -11.32 -8.82
C SER A 107 -5.18 -12.74 -8.93
N GLY A 108 -5.37 -13.23 -10.17
CA GLY A 108 -5.77 -14.61 -10.46
C GLY A 108 -4.61 -15.61 -10.39
N SER A 109 -3.38 -15.13 -10.16
CA SER A 109 -2.17 -15.93 -10.08
C SER A 109 -1.71 -16.12 -8.64
N ASP A 110 -0.51 -16.69 -8.49
CA ASP A 110 0.20 -16.86 -7.22
C ASP A 110 1.20 -15.73 -6.95
N ALA A 111 0.99 -14.57 -7.58
CA ALA A 111 1.73 -13.33 -7.34
C ALA A 111 0.75 -12.15 -7.26
N ALA A 112 -0.14 -12.19 -6.27
CA ALA A 112 -0.97 -11.05 -5.91
C ALA A 112 -0.12 -9.77 -5.85
N PHE A 113 -0.46 -8.77 -6.68
CA PHE A 113 0.27 -7.50 -6.70
C PHE A 113 0.34 -6.92 -5.27
N PRO A 114 1.53 -6.56 -4.78
CA PRO A 114 1.70 -6.21 -3.37
C PRO A 114 1.01 -4.87 -3.10
N GLY A 115 0.12 -4.87 -2.10
CA GLY A 115 -0.37 -3.67 -1.42
C GLY A 115 -0.02 -3.84 0.04
N ASP A 116 1.18 -3.41 0.42
CA ASP A 116 1.72 -3.72 1.75
C ASP A 116 1.25 -2.75 2.82
N ALA A 117 0.92 -1.50 2.47
CA ALA A 117 0.25 -0.54 3.34
C ALA A 117 -0.69 0.34 2.52
N ASP A 118 -1.85 0.69 3.07
CA ASP A 118 -2.79 1.59 2.39
C ASP A 118 -2.39 3.07 2.52
N GLY A 119 -1.58 3.41 3.53
CA GLY A 119 -1.03 4.75 3.69
C GLY A 119 0.20 4.79 4.58
N VAL A 120 1.06 5.76 4.31
CA VAL A 120 2.18 6.14 5.17
C VAL A 120 2.15 7.65 5.32
N VAL A 121 2.09 8.14 6.57
CA VAL A 121 2.07 9.58 6.85
C VAL A 121 3.48 10.03 7.16
N VAL A 122 3.92 11.12 6.52
CA VAL A 122 5.24 11.73 6.72
C VAL A 122 5.11 13.16 7.21
N ASP A 123 6.07 13.61 8.02
CA ASP A 123 6.20 15.03 8.40
C ASP A 123 7.00 15.84 7.36
N ASP A 124 7.16 17.13 7.61
CA ASP A 124 7.90 18.07 6.77
C ASP A 124 9.42 17.81 6.73
N GLN A 125 9.93 16.93 7.60
CA GLN A 125 11.30 16.41 7.53
C GLN A 125 11.38 15.02 6.89
N ASN A 126 10.32 14.58 6.19
CA ASN A 126 10.19 13.26 5.58
C ASN A 126 10.32 12.09 6.59
N GLN A 127 10.08 12.31 7.89
CA GLN A 127 9.98 11.21 8.86
C GLN A 127 8.59 10.59 8.77
N VAL A 128 8.55 9.28 8.59
CA VAL A 128 7.32 8.49 8.73
C VAL A 128 6.82 8.60 10.17
N ARG A 129 5.60 9.12 10.31
CA ARG A 129 4.89 9.31 11.58
C ARG A 129 3.85 8.24 11.85
N CYS A 130 3.36 7.55 10.81
CA CYS A 130 2.33 6.53 10.96
C CYS A 130 2.27 5.62 9.72
N VAL A 131 2.04 4.33 9.93
CA VAL A 131 1.59 3.39 8.88
C VAL A 131 0.10 3.15 9.06
N ILE A 132 -0.66 3.20 7.97
CA ILE A 132 -2.12 3.11 7.96
C ILE A 132 -2.56 1.93 7.10
N GLU A 133 -3.53 1.19 7.62
CA GLU A 133 -4.27 0.13 6.93
C GLU A 133 -5.77 0.45 7.01
N TYR A 134 -6.47 0.46 5.88
CA TYR A 134 -7.89 0.73 5.78
C TYR A 134 -8.68 -0.58 5.70
N LYS A 135 -9.57 -0.81 6.66
CA LYS A 135 -10.47 -1.96 6.65
C LYS A 135 -11.91 -1.52 6.40
N LYS A 136 -12.37 -1.77 5.17
CA LYS A 136 -13.76 -1.57 4.79
C LYS A 136 -14.65 -2.67 5.37
N HIS A 137 -15.69 -2.29 6.12
CA HIS A 137 -16.72 -3.19 6.63
C HIS A 137 -17.98 -3.11 5.78
N THR A 138 -18.35 -4.22 5.13
CA THR A 138 -19.49 -4.31 4.19
C THR A 138 -20.53 -5.36 4.58
N ILE A 139 -20.27 -6.14 5.62
CA ILE A 139 -21.10 -7.28 6.06
C ILE A 139 -22.21 -6.75 6.97
N GLY A 140 -23.36 -7.44 7.02
CA GLY A 140 -24.52 -7.07 7.85
C GLY A 140 -24.37 -7.41 9.33
N ASP A 141 -23.15 -7.57 9.82
CA ASP A 141 -22.82 -7.82 11.23
C ASP A 141 -22.25 -6.54 11.84
N ALA A 142 -22.18 -6.45 13.17
CA ALA A 142 -21.59 -5.31 13.87
C ALA A 142 -20.09 -5.17 13.53
N LEU A 143 -19.61 -3.93 13.38
CA LEU A 143 -18.20 -3.65 13.08
C LEU A 143 -17.26 -4.27 14.12
N ASP A 144 -17.68 -4.29 15.39
CA ASP A 144 -16.92 -4.83 16.53
C ASP A 144 -16.56 -6.32 16.37
N ASN A 145 -17.36 -7.08 15.61
CA ASN A 145 -17.13 -8.49 15.34
C ASN A 145 -16.07 -8.71 14.23
N HIS A 146 -15.67 -7.63 13.56
CA HIS A 146 -14.81 -7.64 12.36
C HIS A 146 -13.55 -6.76 12.54
N LEU A 147 -13.00 -6.75 13.76
CA LEU A 147 -11.71 -6.13 14.08
C LEU A 147 -10.53 -7.06 13.80
N ILE A 148 -9.30 -6.59 14.01
CA ILE A 148 -8.08 -7.33 13.63
C ILE A 148 -8.02 -8.74 14.25
N ASN A 149 -8.49 -8.91 15.48
CA ASN A 149 -8.54 -10.20 16.18
C ASN A 149 -9.31 -11.29 15.40
N ARG A 150 -10.18 -10.89 14.46
CA ARG A 150 -10.91 -11.81 13.60
C ARG A 150 -10.10 -12.29 12.39
N TYR A 151 -9.06 -11.55 12.00
CA TYR A 151 -8.29 -11.74 10.78
C TYR A 151 -6.82 -12.13 11.03
N TYR A 152 -6.29 -11.79 12.20
CA TYR A 152 -4.96 -12.16 12.66
C TYR A 152 -5.08 -13.25 13.75
N PRO A 153 -4.25 -14.31 13.75
CA PRO A 153 -3.15 -14.62 12.81
C PRO A 153 -3.62 -15.25 11.49
N SER A 154 -4.89 -15.64 11.38
CA SER A 154 -5.47 -16.26 10.20
C SER A 154 -6.85 -15.66 9.93
N PRO A 155 -7.22 -15.41 8.66
CA PRO A 155 -6.51 -15.77 7.43
C PRO A 155 -5.41 -14.79 6.99
N ASP A 156 -5.33 -13.60 7.58
CA ASP A 156 -4.57 -12.47 7.03
C ASP A 156 -3.19 -12.26 7.70
N GLY A 157 -2.67 -13.23 8.46
CA GLY A 157 -1.44 -13.07 9.25
C GLY A 157 -0.23 -12.56 8.47
N ARG A 158 -0.03 -13.05 7.24
CA ARG A 158 1.08 -12.60 6.38
C ARG A 158 0.94 -11.15 5.93
N LYS A 159 -0.29 -10.62 5.85
CA LYS A 159 -0.52 -9.20 5.56
C LYS A 159 -0.05 -8.35 6.74
N TYR A 160 -0.57 -8.62 7.93
CA TYR A 160 -0.24 -7.84 9.12
C TYR A 160 1.23 -7.95 9.51
N LYS A 161 1.86 -9.13 9.35
CA LYS A 161 3.31 -9.29 9.57
C LYS A 161 4.17 -8.43 8.63
N ARG A 162 3.73 -8.20 7.38
CA ARG A 162 4.43 -7.27 6.46
C ARG A 162 4.28 -5.82 6.88
N LEU A 163 3.08 -5.42 7.29
CA LEU A 163 2.81 -4.09 7.86
C LEU A 163 3.67 -3.84 9.11
N GLU A 164 3.79 -4.82 10.00
CA GLU A 164 4.63 -4.72 11.19
C GLU A 164 6.12 -4.64 10.83
N ALA A 165 6.59 -5.45 9.87
CA ALA A 165 7.97 -5.37 9.40
C ALA A 165 8.31 -4.00 8.81
N LEU A 166 7.38 -3.41 8.04
CA LEU A 166 7.50 -2.05 7.49
C LEU A 166 7.57 -1.01 8.62
N ARG A 167 6.64 -1.08 9.58
CA ARG A 167 6.63 -0.22 10.77
C ARG A 167 7.94 -0.29 11.55
N LEU A 168 8.42 -1.50 11.87
CA LEU A 168 9.66 -1.75 12.59
C LEU A 168 10.89 -1.24 11.84
N HIS A 169 10.87 -1.27 10.50
CA HIS A 169 11.92 -0.66 9.70
C HIS A 169 11.97 0.86 9.91
N TYR A 170 10.83 1.53 9.83
CA TYR A 170 10.74 2.98 10.07
C TYR A 170 11.15 3.36 11.50
N GLU A 171 10.76 2.58 12.50
CA GLU A 171 11.18 2.82 13.89
C GLU A 171 12.70 2.76 14.08
N ARG A 172 13.35 1.77 13.47
CA ARG A 172 14.81 1.62 13.56
C ARG A 172 15.54 2.79 12.91
N VAL A 173 15.07 3.25 11.76
CA VAL A 173 15.67 4.38 11.03
C VAL A 173 15.42 5.69 11.77
N ASN A 174 14.20 5.92 12.26
CA ASN A 174 13.83 7.15 12.98
C ASN A 174 14.38 7.21 14.42
N GLN A 175 14.73 6.06 15.00
CA GLN A 175 15.05 5.92 16.43
C GLN A 175 13.90 6.40 17.33
N SER A 176 12.65 6.28 16.84
CA SER A 176 11.44 6.66 17.55
C SER A 176 10.28 5.71 17.20
N PRO A 177 9.30 5.52 18.10
CA PRO A 177 8.12 4.73 17.79
C PRO A 177 7.37 5.24 16.55
N THR A 178 6.88 4.32 15.73
CA THR A 178 6.08 4.57 14.53
C THR A 178 4.82 3.72 14.69
N PRO A 179 3.65 4.34 14.90
CA PRO A 179 2.38 3.62 15.01
C PRO A 179 2.02 2.87 13.72
N LEU A 180 1.43 1.68 13.88
CA LEU A 180 0.62 1.02 12.85
C LEU A 180 -0.84 1.10 13.27
N VAL A 181 -1.64 1.77 12.45
CA VAL A 181 -3.05 2.03 12.75
C VAL A 181 -3.95 1.40 11.70
N ILE A 182 -4.94 0.64 12.17
CA ILE A 182 -6.01 0.14 11.32
C ILE A 182 -7.20 1.08 11.48
N VAL A 183 -7.65 1.64 10.36
CA VAL A 183 -8.82 2.50 10.26
C VAL A 183 -9.96 1.69 9.65
N TYR A 184 -10.92 1.33 10.49
CA TYR A 184 -12.15 0.65 10.10
C TYR A 184 -13.19 1.68 9.68
N PHE A 185 -13.88 1.42 8.57
CA PHE A 185 -15.01 2.24 8.14
C PHE A 185 -16.14 1.37 7.58
N SER A 186 -17.37 1.66 8.00
CA SER A 186 -18.56 0.92 7.58
C SER A 186 -19.21 1.57 6.36
N THR A 187 -19.70 0.74 5.43
CA THR A 187 -20.58 1.22 4.34
C THR A 187 -22.06 1.13 4.66
N ARG A 188 -22.42 0.58 5.81
CA ARG A 188 -23.80 0.37 6.23
C ARG A 188 -24.22 1.33 7.34
N GLU A 189 -23.25 1.75 8.14
CA GLU A 189 -23.45 2.63 9.27
C GLU A 189 -22.43 3.77 9.19
N PRO A 190 -22.79 4.99 9.59
CA PRO A 190 -21.88 6.14 9.59
C PRO A 190 -20.94 6.05 10.79
N VAL A 191 -20.07 5.03 10.80
CA VAL A 191 -19.14 4.73 11.90
C VAL A 191 -17.74 4.48 11.36
N ILE A 192 -16.76 5.05 12.05
CA ILE A 192 -15.35 4.69 11.92
C ILE A 192 -14.79 4.21 13.26
N ARG A 193 -13.72 3.43 13.24
CA ARG A 193 -12.98 3.00 14.43
C ARG A 193 -11.50 2.91 14.10
N LEU A 194 -10.64 3.25 15.05
CA LEU A 194 -9.19 3.23 14.89
C LEU A 194 -8.59 2.30 15.95
N GLN A 195 -7.72 1.40 15.53
CA GLN A 195 -6.92 0.56 16.43
C GLN A 195 -5.44 0.75 16.13
N GLU A 196 -4.67 1.17 17.15
CA GLU A 196 -3.21 1.20 17.10
C GLU A 196 -2.69 -0.15 17.59
N ILE A 197 -1.92 -0.81 16.73
CA ILE A 197 -1.30 -2.09 17.02
C ILE A 197 -0.05 -1.84 17.84
N ASP A 198 0.05 -2.46 19.03
CA ASP A 198 1.26 -2.43 19.83
C ASP A 198 2.26 -3.46 19.30
N ARG A 199 1.81 -4.71 19.20
CA ARG A 199 2.62 -5.86 18.83
C ARG A 199 1.79 -6.96 18.21
N LEU A 200 2.33 -7.63 17.19
CA LEU A 200 1.84 -8.91 16.72
C LEU A 200 2.63 -10.04 17.40
N ASN A 201 1.93 -10.93 18.08
CA ASN A 201 2.46 -12.20 18.59
C ASN A 201 2.17 -13.31 17.59
N ASP A 202 2.71 -14.52 17.76
CA ASP A 202 2.53 -15.57 16.74
C ASP A 202 1.06 -15.97 16.50
N ASP A 203 0.23 -15.84 17.53
CA ASP A 203 -1.15 -16.30 17.57
C ASP A 203 -2.16 -15.22 18.04
N SER A 204 -1.68 -14.03 18.37
CA SER A 204 -2.50 -12.96 18.97
C SER A 204 -1.97 -11.57 18.63
N VAL A 205 -2.77 -10.54 18.86
CA VAL A 205 -2.37 -9.14 18.67
C VAL A 205 -2.70 -8.32 19.91
N ASP A 206 -1.73 -7.51 20.31
CA ASP A 206 -1.86 -6.56 21.41
C ASP A 206 -2.24 -5.19 20.83
N ILE A 207 -3.34 -4.62 21.33
CA ILE A 207 -3.85 -3.31 20.91
C ILE A 207 -3.40 -2.26 21.92
N ARG A 208 -2.64 -1.27 21.46
CA ARG A 208 -2.15 -0.17 22.31
C ARG A 208 -3.26 0.82 22.65
N ARG A 209 -4.02 1.23 21.63
CA ARG A 209 -5.13 2.19 21.72
C ARG A 209 -6.26 1.77 20.81
N ASP A 210 -7.47 1.99 21.27
CA ASP A 210 -8.70 1.75 20.50
C ASP A 210 -9.63 2.94 20.69
N SER A 211 -10.09 3.53 19.59
CA SER A 211 -11.02 4.67 19.66
C SER A 211 -12.43 4.27 20.11
N GLY A 212 -12.77 2.98 20.03
CA GLY A 212 -14.16 2.54 19.96
C GLY A 212 -14.85 3.07 18.70
N ASN A 213 -16.16 2.83 18.59
CA ASN A 213 -16.96 3.31 17.47
C ASN A 213 -17.16 4.83 17.56
N ILE A 214 -16.67 5.54 16.55
CA ILE A 214 -16.88 6.98 16.37
C ILE A 214 -18.04 7.16 15.39
N ASN A 215 -19.16 7.67 15.88
CA ASN A 215 -20.26 8.09 15.03
C ASN A 215 -19.84 9.33 14.20
N ILE A 216 -20.02 9.23 12.89
CA ILE A 216 -19.73 10.29 11.91
C ILE A 216 -21.00 10.81 11.20
N ASP A 217 -22.17 10.39 11.64
CA ASP A 217 -23.44 10.84 11.07
C ASP A 217 -23.60 12.36 11.21
N GLY A 218 -24.00 13.00 10.10
CA GLY A 218 -24.14 14.45 10.01
C GLY A 218 -22.85 15.27 10.18
N LYS A 219 -21.67 14.66 10.36
CA LYS A 219 -20.39 15.39 10.51
C LYS A 219 -19.83 15.79 9.14
N HIS A 220 -19.24 16.97 9.06
CA HIS A 220 -18.50 17.39 7.88
C HIS A 220 -17.18 16.60 7.78
N SER A 221 -16.73 16.30 6.55
CA SER A 221 -15.51 15.52 6.31
C SER A 221 -14.29 16.10 7.03
N ASN A 222 -14.11 17.43 6.98
CA ASN A 222 -13.04 18.13 7.69
C ASN A 222 -13.02 17.87 9.20
N ASP A 223 -14.19 17.76 9.85
CA ASP A 223 -14.26 17.52 11.29
C ASP A 223 -13.89 16.06 11.62
N ILE A 224 -14.30 15.13 10.76
CA ILE A 224 -13.91 13.72 10.85
C ILE A 224 -12.39 13.60 10.67
N SER A 225 -11.81 14.25 9.65
CA SER A 225 -10.37 14.24 9.40
C SER A 225 -9.59 14.82 10.57
N LYS A 226 -10.03 15.96 11.13
CA LYS A 226 -9.40 16.54 12.33
C LYS A 226 -9.44 15.58 13.52
N GLN A 227 -10.58 14.92 13.74
CA GLN A 227 -10.72 13.94 14.82
C GLN A 227 -9.77 12.74 14.64
N VAL A 228 -9.62 12.25 13.41
CA VAL A 228 -8.67 11.16 13.08
C VAL A 228 -7.23 11.60 13.33
N ILE A 229 -6.82 12.76 12.81
CA ILE A 229 -5.46 13.29 12.95
C ILE A 229 -5.10 13.52 14.42
N GLN A 230 -6.04 14.09 15.20
CA GLN A 230 -5.88 14.28 16.64
C GLN A 230 -5.69 12.95 17.37
N TRP A 231 -6.48 11.92 17.02
CA TRP A 231 -6.34 10.59 17.61
C TRP A 231 -4.99 9.95 17.28
N LEU A 232 -4.52 10.11 16.04
CA LEU A 232 -3.20 9.66 15.60
C LEU A 232 -2.06 10.38 16.35
N GLY A 233 -2.32 11.51 17.00
CA GLY A 233 -1.31 12.29 17.72
C GLY A 233 -0.36 13.04 16.77
N ILE A 234 -0.79 13.27 15.53
CA ILE A 234 -0.01 14.00 14.53
C ILE A 234 -0.28 15.49 14.75
N GLN A 235 0.75 16.24 15.13
CA GLN A 235 0.70 17.70 15.13
C GLN A 235 0.94 18.17 13.69
N ILE A 236 -0.02 18.91 13.14
CA ILE A 236 0.07 19.59 11.84
C ILE A 236 0.31 21.07 12.11
#